data_AF-X1TGH4-F1
#
_entry.id   AF-X1TGH4-F1
#
_cell.length_a   1.000
_cell.length_b   1.000
_cell.length_c   1.000
_cell.angle_alpha   90.00
_cell.angle_beta   90.00
_cell.angle_gamma   90.00
#
_symmetry.space_group_name_H-M   'P 1'
#
loop_
_entity.id
_entity.type
_entity.pdbx_description
1 polymer ?
#
loop_
_entity_poly.entity_id
_entity_poly.type
_entity_poly.pdbx_seq_one_letter_code
_entity_poly.pdbx_strand_id
1 'polypeptide(L)'
;HIPMWDFDNVALDRVKEALRRIQTRFFLSNILILRSSEPDNYIAYCFTARDWREVVAIIAETELVDWNFFKYGVYRERFTLRVSPKRVEKPKLVATLEGYELANCSPEDLNSWVRYETLKGE
;
A
#
# COMPACT_ATOMS: atom_id res chain seq x y z
N HIS A 1 6.39 -2.84 -11.49
CA HIS A 1 6.25 -2.42 -10.08
C HIS A 1 4.80 -2.61 -9.65
N ILE A 2 4.57 -3.00 -8.40
CA ILE A 2 3.22 -3.27 -7.86
C ILE A 2 2.81 -2.07 -7.00
N PRO A 3 1.68 -1.41 -7.30
CA PRO A 3 1.14 -0.34 -6.46
C PRO A 3 0.82 -0.83 -5.06
N MET A 4 1.28 -0.07 -4.08
CA MET A 4 1.00 -0.30 -2.67
C MET A 4 0.96 1.04 -1.93
N TRP A 5 0.20 1.09 -0.84
CA TRP A 5 -0.05 2.33 -0.11
C TRP A 5 0.11 2.11 1.39
N ASP A 6 0.52 3.17 2.08
CA ASP A 6 0.57 3.26 3.54
C ASP A 6 -0.19 4.52 3.97
N PHE A 7 -1.09 4.35 4.95
CA PHE A 7 -1.94 5.39 5.51
C PHE A 7 -1.78 5.38 7.03
N ASP A 8 -1.42 6.53 7.60
CA ASP A 8 -1.22 6.70 9.05
C ASP A 8 -2.27 7.67 9.61
N ASN A 9 -3.00 7.23 10.62
CA ASN A 9 -4.03 7.99 11.33
C ASN A 9 -5.17 8.52 10.41
N VAL A 10 -5.69 7.66 9.53
CA VAL A 10 -6.77 7.99 8.58
C VAL A 10 -7.91 7.00 8.69
N ALA A 11 -9.14 7.47 8.89
CA ALA A 11 -10.31 6.59 8.97
C ALA A 11 -10.51 5.74 7.69
N LEU A 12 -10.93 4.47 7.87
CA LEU A 12 -11.09 3.50 6.77
C LEU A 12 -11.94 4.02 5.60
N ASP A 13 -13.04 4.73 5.86
CA ASP A 13 -13.91 5.24 4.79
C ASP A 13 -13.21 6.27 3.90
N ARG A 14 -12.33 7.09 4.48
CA ARG A 14 -11.51 8.06 3.73
C ARG A 14 -10.45 7.36 2.89
N VAL A 15 -9.84 6.29 3.42
CA VAL A 15 -8.92 5.43 2.67
C VAL A 15 -9.62 4.79 1.47
N LYS A 16 -10.83 4.25 1.67
CA LYS A 16 -11.63 3.65 0.60
C LYS A 16 -11.99 4.66 -0.49
N GLU A 17 -12.38 5.88 -0.11
CA GLU A 17 -12.70 6.95 -1.06
C GLU A 17 -11.48 7.35 -1.91
N ALA A 18 -10.33 7.59 -1.27
CA ALA A 18 -9.09 7.96 -1.95
C ALA A 18 -8.64 6.86 -2.93
N LEU A 19 -8.63 5.61 -2.47
CA LEU A 19 -8.25 4.46 -3.31
C LEU A 19 -9.25 4.22 -4.44
N ARG A 20 -10.56 4.40 -4.23
CA ARG A 20 -11.56 4.24 -5.28
C ARG A 20 -11.37 5.25 -6.41
N ARG A 21 -11.10 6.51 -6.10
CA ARG A 21 -10.83 7.56 -7.11
C ARG A 21 -9.66 7.17 -8.01
N ILE A 22 -8.56 6.70 -7.40
CA ILE A 22 -7.36 6.29 -8.14
C ILE A 22 -7.57 4.98 -8.89
N GLN A 23 -8.29 4.02 -8.30
CA GLN A 23 -8.66 2.77 -8.96
C GLN A 23 -9.42 3.02 -10.27
N THR A 24 -10.41 3.93 -10.24
CA THR A 24 -11.17 4.31 -11.42
C THR A 24 -10.32 5.06 -12.43
N ARG A 25 -9.48 6.01 -11.98
CA ARG A 25 -8.65 6.83 -12.88
C ARG A 25 -7.60 6.01 -13.66
N PHE A 26 -6.99 5.02 -13.00
CA PHE A 26 -5.89 4.23 -13.58
C PHE A 26 -6.31 2.81 -14.01
N PHE A 27 -7.60 2.49 -13.99
CA PHE A 27 -8.15 1.16 -14.33
C PHE A 27 -7.42 0.04 -13.59
N LEU A 28 -7.40 0.14 -12.26
CA LEU A 28 -6.70 -0.83 -11.42
C LEU A 28 -7.59 -2.03 -11.09
N SER A 29 -6.95 -3.17 -10.84
CA SER A 29 -7.60 -4.38 -10.33
C SER A 29 -8.07 -4.21 -8.88
N ASN A 30 -8.53 -5.29 -8.27
CA ASN A 30 -8.95 -5.30 -6.86
C ASN A 30 -7.87 -4.70 -5.96
N ILE A 31 -8.28 -3.81 -5.06
CA ILE A 31 -7.40 -3.25 -4.03
C ILE A 31 -7.75 -3.91 -2.70
N LEU A 32 -6.78 -4.60 -2.11
CA LEU A 32 -6.90 -5.21 -0.79
C LEU A 32 -6.46 -4.19 0.26
N ILE A 33 -7.33 -3.90 1.24
CA ILE A 33 -7.04 -2.96 2.33
C ILE A 33 -6.89 -3.75 3.62
N LEU A 34 -5.70 -3.69 4.21
CA LEU A 34 -5.38 -4.34 5.46
C LEU A 34 -5.14 -3.29 6.54
N ARG A 35 -5.69 -3.51 7.73
CA ARG A 35 -5.34 -2.73 8.91
C ARG A 35 -3.99 -3.21 9.43
N SER A 36 -2.98 -2.34 9.41
CA SER A 36 -1.60 -2.64 9.80
C SER A 36 -1.36 -2.42 11.31
N SER A 37 -2.05 -1.47 11.92
CA SER A 37 -2.10 -1.28 13.38
C SER A 37 -3.34 -0.51 13.82
N GLU A 38 -3.79 -0.76 15.04
CA GLU A 38 -4.92 -0.02 15.63
C GLU A 38 -4.51 1.42 16.01
N PRO A 39 -5.45 2.38 15.98
CA PRO A 39 -6.82 2.24 15.49
C PRO A 39 -6.95 2.44 13.96
N ASP A 40 -6.23 3.41 13.40
CA ASP A 40 -6.47 3.95 12.05
C ASP A 40 -5.22 3.92 11.16
N ASN A 41 -4.53 2.78 11.12
CA ASN A 41 -3.40 2.58 10.21
C ASN A 41 -3.71 1.48 9.19
N TYR A 42 -3.54 1.81 7.91
CA TYR A 42 -3.91 0.91 6.82
C TYR A 42 -2.80 0.81 5.80
N ILE A 43 -2.63 -0.40 5.29
CA ILE A 43 -1.83 -0.65 4.09
C ILE A 43 -2.75 -1.21 3.01
N ALA A 44 -2.40 -0.94 1.75
CA ALA A 44 -3.15 -1.51 0.63
C ALA A 44 -2.25 -2.10 -0.44
N TYR A 45 -2.76 -3.12 -1.12
CA TYR A 45 -2.10 -3.78 -2.25
C TYR A 45 -3.03 -3.79 -3.46
N CYS A 46 -2.48 -3.52 -4.64
CA CYS A 46 -3.16 -3.72 -5.91
C CYS A 46 -2.27 -4.55 -6.83
N PHE A 47 -2.77 -5.70 -7.27
CA PHE A 47 -2.02 -6.62 -8.12
C PHE A 47 -2.14 -6.28 -9.61
N THR A 48 -1.95 -5.00 -9.92
CA THR A 48 -1.79 -4.47 -11.26
C THR A 48 -0.37 -3.93 -11.40
N ALA A 49 0.54 -4.75 -11.92
CA ALA A 49 1.90 -4.37 -12.25
C ALA A 49 1.91 -3.29 -13.35
N ARG A 50 2.63 -2.20 -13.08
CA ARG A 50 2.85 -1.04 -13.97
C ARG A 50 4.33 -0.64 -14.00
N ASP A 51 4.70 0.21 -14.94
CA ASP A 51 6.03 0.81 -14.98
C ASP A 51 6.28 1.72 -13.76
N TRP A 52 7.55 1.91 -13.39
CA TRP A 52 7.93 2.68 -12.20
C TRP A 52 7.28 4.07 -12.16
N ARG A 53 7.38 4.81 -13.28
CA ARG A 53 6.84 6.18 -13.38
C ARG A 53 5.32 6.22 -13.19
N GLU A 54 4.61 5.20 -13.69
CA GLU A 54 3.17 5.09 -13.54
C GLU A 54 2.80 4.75 -12.09
N VAL A 55 3.53 3.85 -11.43
CA VAL A 55 3.32 3.58 -9.99
C VAL A 55 3.59 4.82 -9.13
N VAL A 56 4.63 5.60 -9.44
CA VAL A 56 4.89 6.87 -8.76
C VAL A 56 3.73 7.84 -8.96
N ALA A 57 3.20 7.98 -10.18
CA ALA A 57 2.04 8.84 -10.46
C ALA A 57 0.78 8.38 -9.71
N ILE A 58 0.48 7.08 -9.72
CA ILE A 58 -0.64 6.48 -8.99
C ILE A 58 -0.58 6.86 -7.51
N ILE A 59 0.58 6.65 -6.86
CA ILE A 59 0.74 6.91 -5.43
C ILE A 59 0.76 8.41 -5.14
N ALA A 60 1.43 9.22 -5.97
CA ALA A 60 1.49 10.68 -5.80
C ALA A 60 0.11 11.34 -5.89
N GLU A 61 -0.78 10.82 -6.75
CA GLU A 61 -2.15 11.32 -6.90
C GLU A 61 -3.12 10.74 -5.86
N THR A 62 -2.73 9.70 -5.12
CA THR A 62 -3.59 9.13 -4.08
C THR A 62 -3.60 10.06 -2.88
N GLU A 63 -4.77 10.61 -2.56
CA GLU A 63 -4.96 11.45 -1.37
C GLU A 63 -4.68 10.65 -0.08
N LEU A 64 -4.19 11.35 0.96
CA LEU A 64 -4.00 10.82 2.33
C LEU A 64 -2.89 9.78 2.52
N VAL A 65 -2.12 9.46 1.48
CA VAL A 65 -0.93 8.61 1.60
C VAL A 65 0.09 9.25 2.54
N ASP A 66 0.74 8.44 3.39
CA ASP A 66 1.87 8.92 4.21
C ASP A 66 2.98 9.48 3.31
N TRP A 67 3.28 10.76 3.51
CA TRP A 67 4.31 11.45 2.74
C TRP A 67 5.70 10.87 2.95
N ASN A 68 6.00 10.31 4.13
CA ASN A 68 7.28 9.66 4.37
C ASN A 68 7.39 8.37 3.57
N PHE A 69 6.34 7.54 3.56
CA PHE A 69 6.24 6.38 2.69
C PHE A 69 6.48 6.76 1.22
N PHE A 70 5.78 7.79 0.72
CA PHE A 70 5.96 8.24 -0.66
C PHE A 70 7.38 8.75 -0.94
N LYS A 71 7.89 9.67 -0.11
CA LYS A 71 9.22 10.28 -0.24
C LYS A 71 10.32 9.23 -0.25
N TYR A 72 10.33 8.32 0.72
CA TYR A 72 11.35 7.28 0.79
C TYR A 72 11.18 6.21 -0.28
N GLY A 73 9.94 5.93 -0.70
CA GLY A 73 9.66 5.03 -1.80
C GLY A 73 10.23 5.54 -3.13
N VAL A 74 10.00 6.82 -3.43
CA VAL A 74 10.57 7.49 -4.60
C VAL A 74 12.09 7.53 -4.53
N TYR A 75 12.65 7.94 -3.40
CA TYR A 75 14.11 8.03 -3.20
C TYR A 75 14.84 6.69 -3.38
N ARG A 76 14.19 5.56 -3.03
CA ARG A 76 14.77 4.21 -3.11
C ARG A 76 14.41 3.46 -4.40
N GLU A 77 13.65 4.09 -5.28
CA GLU A 77 13.07 3.50 -6.49
C GLU A 77 12.26 2.21 -6.24
N ARG A 78 11.68 2.10 -5.04
CA ARG A 78 10.83 0.97 -4.65
C ARG A 78 9.95 1.34 -3.46
N PHE A 79 8.69 0.94 -3.50
CA PHE A 79 7.79 1.03 -2.35
C PHE A 79 7.91 -0.22 -1.48
N THR A 80 7.85 -0.03 -0.17
CA THR A 80 7.99 -1.11 0.80
C THR A 80 7.01 -0.94 1.93
N LEU A 81 6.23 -1.99 2.23
CA LEU A 81 5.33 -2.02 3.36
C LEU A 81 5.90 -2.90 4.47
N ARG A 82 5.72 -2.45 5.71
CA ARG A 82 6.09 -3.25 6.88
C ARG A 82 4.92 -4.15 7.26
N VAL A 83 5.11 -5.45 7.13
CA VAL A 83 4.14 -6.48 7.53
C VAL A 83 4.40 -7.04 8.94
N SER A 84 5.58 -6.76 9.51
CA SER A 84 5.95 -7.26 10.83
C SER A 84 5.28 -6.43 11.93
N PRO A 85 4.70 -7.08 12.96
CA PRO A 85 4.00 -6.37 14.02
C PRO A 85 4.87 -5.30 14.69
N LYS A 86 4.30 -4.11 14.93
CA LYS A 86 4.86 -3.19 15.95
C LYS A 86 4.43 -3.61 17.37
N ARG A 87 3.26 -4.24 17.50
CA ARG A 87 2.66 -4.71 18.77
C ARG A 87 1.91 -6.04 18.59
N VAL A 88 2.64 -7.10 18.24
CA VAL A 88 2.17 -8.51 18.19
C VAL A 88 1.15 -8.87 17.08
N GLU A 89 0.31 -7.95 16.61
CA GLU A 89 -0.68 -8.25 15.57
C GLU A 89 -0.15 -8.16 14.13
N LYS A 90 -0.50 -9.16 13.32
CA LYS A 90 -0.29 -9.16 11.86
C LYS A 90 -1.35 -8.30 11.17
N PRO A 91 -1.07 -7.73 9.99
CA PRO A 91 -2.07 -7.01 9.22
C PRO A 91 -3.32 -7.87 8.98
N LYS A 92 -4.51 -7.30 9.22
CA LYS A 92 -5.80 -7.98 9.04
C LYS A 92 -6.51 -7.38 7.83
N LEU A 93 -6.96 -8.20 6.88
CA LEU A 93 -7.78 -7.74 5.77
C LEU A 93 -9.11 -7.18 6.32
N VAL A 94 -9.42 -5.93 6.03
CA VAL A 94 -10.62 -5.25 6.51
C VAL A 94 -11.58 -4.85 5.40
N ALA A 95 -11.07 -4.68 4.17
CA ALA A 95 -11.89 -4.38 3.01
C ALA A 95 -11.21 -4.80 1.70
N THR A 96 -12.02 -5.01 0.68
CA THR A 96 -11.59 -5.16 -0.72
C THR A 96 -12.38 -4.19 -1.57
N LEU A 97 -11.70 -3.40 -2.41
CA LEU A 97 -12.34 -2.59 -3.44
C LEU A 97 -12.29 -3.35 -4.77
N GLU A 98 -13.43 -3.85 -5.23
CA GLU A 98 -13.52 -4.52 -6.54
C GLU A 98 -13.14 -3.58 -7.67
N GLY A 99 -12.17 -4.00 -8.48
CA GLY A 99 -11.69 -3.25 -9.64
C GLY A 99 -12.42 -3.61 -10.91
N TYR A 100 -12.05 -2.93 -12.00
CA TYR A 100 -12.62 -3.15 -13.34
C TYR A 100 -11.79 -4.12 -14.18
N GLU A 101 -10.55 -4.36 -13.78
CA GLU A 101 -9.56 -5.18 -14.47
C GLU A 101 -9.14 -6.38 -13.63
N LEU A 102 -8.70 -7.44 -14.31
CA LEU A 102 -8.11 -8.59 -13.63
C LEU A 102 -6.69 -8.25 -13.15
N ALA A 103 -6.29 -8.85 -12.02
CA ALA A 103 -4.91 -8.78 -11.57
C ALA A 103 -3.99 -9.40 -12.64
N ASN A 104 -2.85 -8.75 -12.90
CA ASN A 104 -1.84 -9.22 -13.85
C ASN A 104 -0.54 -9.68 -13.17
N CYS A 105 -0.52 -9.66 -11.84
CA CYS A 105 0.53 -10.19 -10.98
C CYS A 105 -0.09 -10.82 -9.73
N SER A 106 0.74 -11.42 -8.89
CA SER A 106 0.32 -12.10 -7.67
C SER A 106 1.16 -11.66 -6.46
N PRO A 107 0.75 -12.01 -5.22
CA PRO A 107 1.55 -11.75 -4.02
C PRO A 107 2.99 -12.28 -4.11
N GLU A 108 3.20 -13.38 -4.82
CA GLU A 108 4.50 -14.02 -5.01
C GLU A 108 5.47 -13.12 -5.83
N ASP A 109 4.94 -12.20 -6.65
CA ASP A 109 5.73 -11.25 -7.44
C ASP A 109 6.29 -10.07 -6.60
N LEU A 110 5.95 -10.00 -5.30
CA LEU A 110 6.56 -9.05 -4.36
C LEU A 110 8.02 -9.43 -4.10
N ASN A 111 8.89 -8.91 -4.97
CA ASN A 111 10.25 -9.38 -5.25
C ASN A 111 11.31 -9.25 -4.13
N SER A 112 10.97 -8.92 -2.89
CA SER A 112 11.91 -9.03 -1.77
C SER A 112 11.22 -8.87 -0.42
N TRP A 113 11.37 -9.89 0.44
CA TRP A 113 11.04 -9.79 1.85
C TRP A 113 12.33 -9.49 2.60
N VAL A 114 12.42 -8.31 3.20
CA VAL A 114 13.58 -7.90 4.00
C VAL A 114 13.18 -7.86 5.46
N ARG A 115 13.94 -8.57 6.31
CA ARG A 115 13.78 -8.50 7.76
C ARG A 115 14.49 -7.23 8.25
N TYR A 116 13.71 -6.25 8.72
CA TYR A 116 14.26 -5.08 9.38
C TYR A 116 14.79 -5.47 10.76
N GLU A 117 16.08 -5.28 10.98
CA GLU A 117 16.66 -5.26 12.32
C GLU A 117 16.54 -3.83 12.87
N THR A 118 15.58 -3.61 13.77
CA THR A 118 15.57 -2.37 14.56
C THR A 118 16.75 -2.43 15.51
N LEU A 119 17.65 -1.43 15.44
CA LEU A 119 18.65 -1.18 16.48
C LEU A 119 17.92 -1.20 17.83
N LYS A 120 18.35 -2.08 18.74
CA LYS A 120 17.86 -2.04 20.12
C LYS A 120 18.25 -0.66 20.64
N GLY A 121 17.26 0.17 20.95
CA GLY A 121 17.51 1.39 21.70
C GLY A 121 18.20 1.00 23.00
N GLU A 122 19.37 1.58 23.25
CA GLU A 122 20.03 1.56 24.55
C GLU A 122 19.18 2.29 25.60
#